data_AF-F9EKH1-F1
#
_entry.id   AF-F9EKH1-F1
#
_cell.length_a   1.000
_cell.length_b   1.000
_cell.length_c   1.000
_cell.angle_alpha   90.00
_cell.angle_beta   90.00
_cell.angle_gamma   90.00
#
_symmetry.space_group_name_H-M   'P 1'
#
loop_
_entity.id
_entity.type
_entity.pdbx_description
1 polymer ?
#
loop_
_entity_poly.entity_id
_entity_poly.type
_entity_poly.pdbx_seq_one_letter_code
_entity_poly.pdbx_strand_id
1 'polypeptide(L)' 'MRIIFMGTPMFALPSLEKIYKEHEVIAVFTKADKPNARGKK' A
#
# COMPACT_ATOMS: atom_id res chain seq x y z
N MET A 1 -4.13 16.60 7.50
CA MET A 1 -5.07 15.64 8.13
C MET A 1 -4.31 14.36 8.44
N ARG A 2 -4.74 13.61 9.47
CA ARG A 2 -4.19 12.28 9.78
C ARG A 2 -4.94 11.23 8.96
N ILE A 3 -4.23 10.43 8.18
CA ILE A 3 -4.81 9.50 7.20
C ILE A 3 -4.27 8.09 7.41
N ILE A 4 -5.16 7.11 7.26
CA ILE A 4 -4.79 5.70 7.10
C ILE A 4 -4.95 5.36 5.62
N PHE A 5 -3.88 4.87 4.99
CA PHE A 5 -3.92 4.44 3.60
C PHE A 5 -4.15 2.93 3.51
N MET A 6 -5.09 2.48 2.68
CA MET A 6 -5.39 1.06 2.50
C MET A 6 -5.20 0.69 1.03
N GLY A 7 -4.11 -0.01 0.71
CA GLY A 7 -3.73 -0.33 -0.64
C GLY A 7 -2.72 -1.47 -0.69
N THR A 8 -2.76 -2.25 -1.76
CA THR A 8 -1.91 -3.42 -1.98
C THR A 8 -1.32 -3.48 -3.39
N PRO A 9 -2.10 -3.25 -4.46
CA PRO A 9 -1.56 -3.45 -5.80
C PRO A 9 -0.56 -2.36 -6.17
N MET A 10 0.32 -2.65 -7.13
CA MET A 10 1.33 -1.70 -7.61
C MET A 10 0.74 -0.35 -8.05
N PHE A 11 -0.49 -0.33 -8.58
CA PHE A 11 -1.16 0.91 -8.99
C PHE A 11 -1.52 1.82 -7.81
N ALA A 12 -1.49 1.34 -6.56
CA ALA A 12 -1.75 2.14 -5.37
C ALA A 12 -0.53 2.96 -4.93
N LEU A 13 0.66 2.69 -5.47
CA LEU A 13 1.88 3.43 -5.11
C LEU A 13 1.81 4.91 -5.50
N PRO A 14 1.41 5.30 -6.74
CA PRO A 14 1.37 6.71 -7.11
C PRO A 14 0.35 7.53 -6.30
N SER A 15 -0.73 6.91 -5.82
CA SER A 15 -1.69 7.60 -4.95
C SER A 15 -1.16 7.75 -3.52
N LEU A 16 -0.51 6.72 -2.97
CA LEU A 16 0.17 6.80 -1.68
C LEU A 16 1.24 7.91 -1.67
N GLU A 17 2.07 7.98 -2.70
CA GLU A 17 3.12 9.00 -2.81
C GLU A 17 2.58 10.43 -2.78
N LYS A 18 1.46 10.68 -3.46
CA LYS A 18 0.81 12.01 -3.45
C LYS A 18 0.24 12.33 -2.08
N ILE A 19 -0.49 11.39 -1.49
CA ILE A 19 -1.11 11.57 -0.16
C ILE A 19 -0.05 11.78 0.92
N TYR A 20 1.06 11.05 0.88
CA TYR A 20 2.16 11.17 1.83
C TYR A 20 2.85 12.54 1.79
N LYS A 21 2.86 13.22 0.63
CA LYS A 21 3.44 14.56 0.49
C LYS A 21 2.57 15.66 1.09
N GLU A 22 1.25 15.47 1.08
CA GLU A 22 0.27 16.51 1.45
C GLU A 22 -0.34 16.29 2.84
N HIS A 23 -0.28 15.06 3.35
CA HIS A 23 -0.96 14.64 4.57
C HIS A 23 -0.10 13.73 5.45
N GLU A 24 -0.43 13.68 6.73
CA GLU A 24 0.24 12.81 7.70
C GLU A 24 -0.36 11.40 7.62
N VAL A 25 0.34 10.48 6.95
CA VAL A 25 -0.05 9.07 6.86
C VAL A 25 0.42 8.33 8.11
N ILE A 26 -0.51 7.99 8.99
CA ILE A 26 -0.20 7.39 10.30
C ILE A 26 -0.11 5.86 10.26
N ALA A 27 -0.69 5.23 9.23
CA ALA A 27 -0.64 3.80 9.02
C ALA A 27 -0.92 3.44 7.55
N VAL A 28 -0.35 2.31 7.11
CA VAL A 28 -0.59 1.72 5.80
C VAL A 28 -1.07 0.28 5.99
N PHE A 29 -2.26 -0.02 5.49
CA PHE A 29 -2.78 -1.39 5.43
C PHE A 29 -2.59 -1.95 4.03
N THR A 30 -1.91 -3.11 3.97
CA THR A 30 -1.73 -3.90 2.75
C THR A 30 -2.17 -5.34 2.99
N LYS A 31 -2.38 -6.10 1.92
CA LYS A 31 -2.64 -7.53 1.99
C LYS A 31 -1.37 -8.22 2.47
N ALA A 32 -1.51 -9.19 3.38
CA ALA A 32 -0.42 -10.06 3.75
C ALA A 32 0.16 -10.76 2.50
N ASP A 33 1.48 -10.89 2.47
CA ASP A 33 2.17 -11.64 1.42
C ASP A 33 1.59 -13.05 1.35
N LYS A 34 1.16 -13.44 0.15
CA LYS A 34 0.68 -14.80 -0.11
C LYS A 34 1.78 -15.56 -0.81
N PRO A 35 2.07 -16.82 -0.38
CA PRO A 35 2.99 -17.66 -1.13
C PRO A 35 2.48 -17.81 -2.56
N ASN A 36 3.39 -17.72 -3.52
CA ASN A 36 3.07 -17.92 -4.93
C ASN A 36 2.51 -19.33 -5.13
N ALA A 37 1.18 -19.42 -5.34
CA ALA A 37 0.48 -20.69 -5.49
C ALA A 37 0.76 -21.39 -6.84
N ARG A 38 1.42 -20.71 -7.78
CA ARG A 38 1.84 -21.26 -9.07
C ARG A 38 3.34 -21.11 -9.27
N GLY A 39 4.06 -22.11 -8.79
CA GLY A 39 5.38 -22.48 -9.30
C GLY A 39 6.56 -21.89 -8.54
N LYS A 40 7.40 -22.80 -8.04
CA LYS A 40 8.75 -22.56 -7.53
C LYS A 40 9.59 -21.75 -8.53
N LYS A 41 9.75 -20.46 -8.25
CA LYS A 41 10.97 -19.66 -8.44
C LYS A 41 10.90 -18.46 -7.51
#